data_AF-A0A7J7PVI6-F1
#
_entry.id   AF-A0A7J7PVI6-F1
#
_cell.length_a   1.000
_cell.length_b   1.000
_cell.length_c   1.000
_cell.angle_alpha   90.00
_cell.angle_beta   90.00
_cell.angle_gamma   90.00
#
_symmetry.space_group_name_H-M   'P 1'
#
loop_
_entity.id
_entity.type
_entity.pdbx_description
1 polymer ?
#
loop_
_entity_poly.entity_id
_entity_poly.type
_entity_poly.pdbx_seq_one_letter_code
_entity_poly.pdbx_strand_id
1 'polypeptide(L)'
;MANNVIAQLLGPHWSWKKWGLAVLVLGLLLGIGLMAGYFVGVAVANNQAAAAQRATHIVHLGSGGTRQQLQQLPELGSDEAAALLADPDTPGFVRRLYVFANDSSVISEEVTVRFLRALKAAQEANAPPGSSTLSIDPFIPLARDLLNYFRSAFSAALLPLLRLFAASGGTQLVLTAVSPDVLQREVRLLLNTSSLNSYYMRTARGCGTRLTAGTAASSSLLADSSRQAWASYGHQTTTTPLHRAPTCHRFKLQAVRWNHTQHAYLNVGTLPDWQHCAPHPTDDALHHQGIACLQRLAMARGVARLADRHVINVFVSGSDKENYCSPGDEVCEHAMYGLAHADGPWWNQHADATWREGTSTMNWVWLRWTQLDPADDNRQGRWQAGGAALAHELGHYLGLMHTHEGECAGDMAMLGDDVPDTAPNMLLEDFGAVLGPVDLALELQTWCTGFRDGALPAVADLAQYNSCPAPPPGQHATDPQIDAVFNMMSYVPPACVMLLTPGQVARLQRAIQQHRPLMMAAYAAK
;
A
#
# COMPACT_ATOMS: atom_id res chain seq x y z
N MET A 1 21.83 -47.89 37.74
CA MET A 1 20.61 -47.70 38.54
C MET A 1 19.30 -47.74 37.73
N ALA A 2 19.34 -47.82 36.39
CA ALA A 2 18.11 -47.84 35.56
C ALA A 2 17.37 -49.21 35.52
N ASN A 3 18.03 -50.33 35.86
CA ASN A 3 17.41 -51.66 35.75
C ASN A 3 16.47 -52.04 36.90
N ASN A 4 16.44 -51.28 38.00
CA ASN A 4 15.59 -51.59 39.17
C ASN A 4 14.22 -50.91 39.14
N VAL A 5 14.02 -49.87 38.33
CA VAL A 5 12.75 -49.11 38.28
C VAL A 5 11.68 -49.85 37.47
N ILE A 6 12.08 -50.60 36.44
CA ILE A 6 11.15 -51.34 35.56
C ILE A 6 10.55 -52.55 36.28
N ALA A 7 11.30 -53.18 37.19
CA ALA A 7 10.83 -54.35 37.95
C ALA A 7 9.77 -54.02 39.01
N GLN A 8 9.68 -52.77 39.47
CA GLN A 8 8.69 -52.36 40.48
C GLN A 8 7.35 -51.91 39.89
N LEU A 9 7.32 -51.47 38.62
CA LEU A 9 6.09 -51.05 37.95
C LEU A 9 5.28 -52.21 37.37
N LEU A 10 5.91 -53.37 37.16
CA LEU A 10 5.33 -54.51 36.48
C LEU A 10 5.28 -55.69 37.46
N GLY A 11 4.25 -55.73 38.30
CA GLY A 11 4.12 -56.72 39.38
C GLY A 11 4.33 -58.19 38.95
N PRO A 12 4.61 -59.11 39.90
CA PRO A 12 5.18 -60.45 39.67
C PRO A 12 4.30 -61.46 38.90
N HIS A 13 3.15 -61.05 38.37
CA HIS A 13 2.20 -61.92 37.64
C HIS A 13 2.23 -61.74 36.11
N TRP A 14 3.21 -61.02 35.58
CA TRP A 14 3.32 -60.83 34.14
C TRP A 14 3.99 -62.05 33.47
N SER A 15 3.19 -63.01 33.01
CA SER A 15 3.70 -64.20 32.35
C SER A 15 4.42 -63.86 31.03
N TRP A 16 5.48 -64.62 30.72
CA TRP A 16 6.28 -64.49 29.49
C TRP A 16 5.43 -64.41 28.19
N LYS A 17 4.25 -65.04 28.19
CA LYS A 17 3.30 -64.97 27.07
C LYS A 17 2.76 -63.56 26.82
N LYS A 18 2.49 -62.80 27.88
CA LYS A 18 1.99 -61.42 27.77
C LYS A 18 3.11 -60.44 27.38
N TRP A 19 4.36 -60.73 27.73
CA TRP A 19 5.54 -59.99 27.22
C TRP A 19 5.71 -60.18 25.72
N GLY A 20 5.63 -61.42 25.24
CA GLY A 20 5.67 -61.72 23.81
C GLY A 20 4.57 -60.99 23.03
N LEU A 21 3.35 -60.96 23.58
CA LEU A 21 2.23 -60.25 22.96
C LEU A 21 2.43 -58.72 22.93
N ALA A 22 2.89 -58.12 24.03
CA ALA A 22 3.12 -56.68 24.10
C ALA A 22 4.20 -56.22 23.11
N VAL A 23 5.30 -56.97 22.98
CA VAL A 23 6.37 -56.68 22.01
C VAL A 23 5.87 -56.82 20.57
N LEU A 24 5.04 -57.84 20.29
CA LEU A 24 4.42 -58.02 18.97
C LEU A 24 3.48 -56.87 18.61
N VAL A 25 2.64 -56.42 19.56
CA VAL A 25 1.73 -55.28 19.35
C VAL A 25 2.51 -53.99 19.13
N LEU A 26 3.56 -53.74 19.93
CA LEU A 26 4.41 -52.55 19.77
C LEU A 26 5.13 -52.55 18.41
N GLY A 27 5.66 -53.71 17.99
CA GLY A 27 6.29 -53.88 16.68
C GLY A 27 5.32 -53.66 15.52
N LEU A 28 4.07 -54.14 15.65
CA LEU A 28 3.02 -53.92 14.65
C LEU A 28 2.66 -52.42 14.54
N LEU A 29 2.50 -51.73 15.67
CA LEU A 29 2.16 -50.30 15.69
C LEU A 29 3.28 -49.45 15.08
N LEU A 30 4.55 -49.76 15.39
CA LEU A 30 5.71 -49.11 14.77
C LEU A 30 5.77 -49.37 13.26
N GLY A 31 5.50 -50.60 12.83
CA GLY A 31 5.44 -50.95 11.40
C GLY A 31 4.35 -50.19 10.64
N ILE A 32 3.15 -50.07 11.23
CA ILE A 32 2.04 -49.30 10.66
C ILE A 32 2.40 -47.82 10.57
N GLY A 33 3.01 -47.25 11.62
CA GLY A 33 3.45 -45.84 11.63
C GLY A 33 4.48 -45.53 10.55
N LEU A 34 5.49 -46.40 10.37
CA LEU A 34 6.51 -46.23 9.33
C LEU A 34 5.94 -46.36 7.92
N MET A 35 5.03 -47.32 7.70
CA MET A 35 4.34 -47.47 6.42
C MET A 35 3.46 -46.25 6.10
N ALA A 36 2.67 -45.76 7.07
CA ALA A 36 1.87 -44.56 6.89
C ALA A 36 2.73 -43.33 6.57
N GLY A 37 3.84 -43.12 7.30
CA GLY A 37 4.79 -42.04 7.03
C GLY A 37 5.40 -42.12 5.63
N TYR A 38 5.76 -43.32 5.16
CA TYR A 38 6.28 -43.54 3.82
C TYR A 38 5.26 -43.16 2.73
N PHE A 39 4.00 -43.61 2.83
CA PHE A 39 2.98 -43.29 1.83
C PHE A 39 2.61 -41.80 1.82
N VAL A 40 2.59 -41.14 2.99
CA VAL A 40 2.37 -39.69 3.08
C VAL A 40 3.52 -38.93 2.42
N GLY A 41 4.77 -39.32 2.68
CA GLY A 41 5.95 -38.69 2.05
C GLY A 41 5.95 -38.82 0.52
N VAL A 42 5.60 -40.00 -0.01
CA VAL A 42 5.49 -40.25 -1.46
C VAL A 42 4.34 -39.43 -2.08
N ALA A 43 3.20 -39.31 -1.41
CA ALA A 43 2.08 -38.51 -1.90
C ALA A 43 2.41 -37.00 -1.96
N VAL A 44 3.12 -36.47 -0.96
CA VAL A 44 3.57 -35.08 -0.94
C VAL A 44 4.58 -34.81 -2.07
N ALA A 45 5.56 -35.70 -2.27
CA ALA A 45 6.55 -35.56 -3.34
C ALA A 45 5.91 -35.57 -4.74
N ASN A 46 4.92 -36.46 -4.98
CA ASN A 46 4.20 -36.53 -6.25
C ASN A 46 3.34 -35.29 -6.50
N ASN A 47 2.70 -34.71 -5.47
CA ASN A 47 1.93 -33.49 -5.59
C ASN A 47 2.82 -32.26 -5.91
N GLN A 48 4.01 -32.18 -5.31
CA GLN A 48 4.98 -31.12 -5.60
C GLN A 48 5.52 -31.21 -7.04
N ALA A 49 5.82 -32.42 -7.53
CA ALA A 49 6.25 -32.64 -8.91
C ALA A 49 5.16 -32.26 -9.93
N ALA A 50 3.89 -32.60 -9.65
CA ALA A 50 2.77 -32.23 -10.50
C ALA A 50 2.51 -30.71 -10.51
N ALA A 51 2.69 -30.03 -9.39
CA ALA A 51 2.59 -28.56 -9.31
C ALA A 51 3.70 -27.86 -10.11
N ALA A 52 4.93 -28.37 -10.05
CA ALA A 52 6.06 -27.83 -10.83
C ALA A 52 5.87 -28.01 -12.35
N GLN A 53 5.29 -29.12 -12.79
CA GLN A 53 4.97 -29.35 -14.21
C GLN A 53 3.82 -28.46 -14.73
N ARG A 54 2.83 -28.12 -13.90
CA ARG A 54 1.76 -27.18 -14.28
C ARG A 54 2.26 -25.75 -14.38
N ALA A 55 3.19 -25.34 -13.51
CA ALA A 55 3.79 -24.01 -13.54
C ALA A 55 4.62 -23.77 -14.81
N THR A 56 5.32 -24.79 -15.31
CA THR A 56 6.11 -24.71 -16.55
C THR A 56 5.25 -24.66 -17.82
N HIS A 57 4.05 -25.25 -17.81
CA HIS A 57 3.16 -25.25 -18.97
C HIS A 57 2.41 -23.92 -19.18
N ILE A 58 2.26 -23.09 -18.14
CA ILE A 58 1.60 -21.77 -18.22
C ILE A 58 2.54 -20.68 -18.79
N VAL A 59 3.86 -20.82 -18.59
CA VAL A 59 4.85 -19.84 -19.05
C VAL A 59 5.01 -19.78 -20.57
N HIS A 60 4.61 -20.83 -21.30
CA HIS A 60 4.84 -20.90 -22.75
C HIS A 60 3.74 -20.29 -23.64
N LEU A 61 2.60 -19.87 -23.09
CA LEU A 61 1.45 -19.42 -23.90
C LEU A 61 1.19 -17.89 -23.94
N GLY A 62 1.99 -17.04 -23.27
CA GLY A 62 1.55 -15.66 -22.99
C GLY A 62 2.43 -14.46 -23.37
N SER A 63 3.71 -14.61 -23.75
CA SER A 63 4.65 -13.45 -23.68
C SER A 63 5.14 -12.87 -25.02
N GLY A 64 4.76 -13.42 -26.16
CA GLY A 64 5.33 -13.02 -27.46
C GLY A 64 4.64 -11.85 -28.19
N GLY A 65 3.30 -11.79 -28.22
CA GLY A 65 2.57 -10.96 -29.20
C GLY A 65 2.31 -9.49 -28.80
N THR A 66 1.92 -9.24 -27.55
CA THR A 66 1.34 -7.94 -27.14
C THR A 66 2.38 -6.83 -27.03
N ARG A 67 3.65 -7.18 -26.80
CA ARG A 67 4.75 -6.21 -26.59
C ARG A 67 5.25 -5.59 -27.89
N GLN A 68 5.20 -6.33 -28.99
CA GLN A 68 5.66 -5.89 -30.31
C GLN A 68 4.62 -5.01 -31.03
N GLN A 69 3.31 -5.27 -30.81
CA GLN A 69 2.22 -4.48 -31.38
C GLN A 69 2.15 -3.04 -30.84
N LEU A 70 2.52 -2.79 -29.58
CA LEU A 70 2.53 -1.43 -29.00
C LEU A 70 3.66 -0.54 -29.57
N GLN A 71 4.69 -1.14 -30.19
CA GLN A 71 5.82 -0.40 -30.78
C GLN A 71 5.55 0.07 -32.22
N GLN A 72 4.40 -0.25 -32.81
CA GLN A 72 4.07 0.03 -34.23
C GLN A 72 2.78 0.84 -34.42
N LEU A 73 2.34 1.57 -33.40
CA LEU A 73 1.14 2.40 -33.51
C LEU A 73 1.42 3.65 -34.40
N PRO A 74 0.56 3.98 -35.39
CA PRO A 74 0.72 5.16 -36.26
C PRO A 74 0.84 6.49 -35.51
N GLU A 75 1.47 7.51 -36.11
CA GLU A 75 1.54 8.83 -35.49
C GLU A 75 0.13 9.45 -35.28
N LEU A 76 -0.05 10.18 -34.19
CA LEU A 76 -1.32 10.81 -33.86
C LEU A 76 -1.70 11.86 -34.91
N GLY A 77 -2.91 11.75 -35.45
CA GLY A 77 -3.42 12.67 -36.46
C GLY A 77 -3.02 12.31 -37.91
N SER A 78 -2.29 11.21 -38.12
CA SER A 78 -2.00 10.72 -39.47
C SER A 78 -3.23 10.04 -40.10
N ASP A 79 -3.23 9.91 -41.43
CA ASP A 79 -4.30 9.19 -42.16
C ASP A 79 -4.36 7.72 -41.74
N GLU A 80 -3.22 7.12 -41.40
CA GLU A 80 -3.13 5.75 -40.88
C GLU A 80 -3.74 5.60 -39.49
N ALA A 81 -3.59 6.60 -38.61
CA ALA A 81 -4.29 6.62 -37.32
C ALA A 81 -5.81 6.76 -37.50
N ALA A 82 -6.26 7.56 -38.47
CA ALA A 82 -7.66 7.68 -38.81
C ALA A 82 -8.23 6.37 -39.37
N ALA A 83 -7.48 5.70 -40.27
CA ALA A 83 -7.83 4.38 -40.79
C ALA A 83 -7.89 3.33 -39.68
N LEU A 84 -6.92 3.33 -38.77
CA LEU A 84 -6.91 2.46 -37.58
C LEU A 84 -8.14 2.70 -36.69
N LEU A 85 -8.57 3.94 -36.50
CA LEU A 85 -9.79 4.25 -35.74
C LEU A 85 -11.09 3.91 -36.49
N ALA A 86 -11.07 3.94 -37.82
CA ALA A 86 -12.21 3.55 -38.65
C ALA A 86 -12.41 2.03 -38.69
N ASP A 87 -11.34 1.25 -38.53
CA ASP A 87 -11.37 -0.21 -38.53
C ASP A 87 -12.17 -0.77 -37.33
N PRO A 88 -13.28 -1.50 -37.55
CA PRO A 88 -14.08 -2.08 -36.48
C PRO A 88 -13.32 -3.12 -35.63
N ASP A 89 -12.25 -3.72 -36.16
CA ASP A 89 -11.46 -4.74 -35.46
C ASP A 89 -10.36 -4.14 -34.56
N THR A 90 -10.18 -2.82 -34.58
CA THR A 90 -9.20 -2.14 -33.71
C THR A 90 -9.53 -2.38 -32.23
N PRO A 91 -8.58 -2.93 -31.43
CA PRO A 91 -8.81 -3.22 -30.03
C PRO A 91 -9.31 -2.00 -29.27
N GLY A 92 -10.34 -2.19 -28.44
CA GLY A 92 -11.02 -1.08 -27.75
C GLY A 92 -10.08 -0.21 -26.89
N PHE A 93 -8.98 -0.76 -26.38
CA PHE A 93 -7.99 0.02 -25.63
C PHE A 93 -7.15 0.95 -26.53
N VAL A 94 -6.81 0.53 -27.77
CA VAL A 94 -6.10 1.35 -28.76
C VAL A 94 -7.01 2.49 -29.22
N ARG A 95 -8.28 2.18 -29.52
CA ARG A 95 -9.29 3.19 -29.86
C ARG A 95 -9.44 4.24 -28.76
N ARG A 96 -9.50 3.82 -27.48
CA ARG A 96 -9.54 4.73 -26.32
C ARG A 96 -8.28 5.59 -26.21
N LEU A 97 -7.10 5.03 -26.47
CA LEU A 97 -5.82 5.76 -26.41
C LEU A 97 -5.76 6.90 -27.44
N TYR A 98 -6.12 6.61 -28.70
CA TYR A 98 -6.11 7.61 -29.77
C TYR A 98 -7.22 8.67 -29.61
N VAL A 99 -8.42 8.26 -29.16
CA VAL A 99 -9.50 9.20 -28.85
C VAL A 99 -9.06 10.17 -27.74
N PHE A 100 -8.43 9.66 -26.67
CA PHE A 100 -7.89 10.49 -25.60
C PHE A 100 -6.83 11.48 -26.09
N ALA A 101 -5.92 11.01 -26.96
CA ALA A 101 -4.87 11.86 -27.51
C ALA A 101 -5.42 12.95 -28.45
N ASN A 102 -6.41 12.63 -29.29
CA ASN A 102 -7.07 13.59 -30.17
C ASN A 102 -7.92 14.61 -29.38
N ASP A 103 -8.58 14.18 -28.31
CA ASP A 103 -9.27 15.10 -27.38
C ASP A 103 -8.29 16.07 -26.73
N SER A 104 -7.06 15.63 -26.48
CA SER A 104 -6.04 16.44 -25.79
C SER A 104 -5.43 17.52 -26.68
N SER A 105 -5.49 17.38 -28.01
CA SER A 105 -5.00 18.38 -28.95
C SER A 105 -6.05 19.45 -29.30
N VAL A 106 -7.34 19.13 -29.25
CA VAL A 106 -8.42 20.02 -29.71
C VAL A 106 -9.22 20.65 -28.57
N ILE A 107 -9.35 19.96 -27.43
CA ILE A 107 -10.16 20.45 -26.29
C ILE A 107 -9.24 21.13 -25.27
N SER A 108 -9.19 22.46 -25.34
CA SER A 108 -8.46 23.31 -24.39
C SER A 108 -9.33 23.76 -23.21
N GLU A 109 -8.69 24.34 -22.19
CA GLU A 109 -9.37 25.00 -21.07
C GLU A 109 -10.30 26.11 -21.58
N GLU A 110 -9.84 26.93 -22.52
CA GLU A 110 -10.63 28.01 -23.12
C GLU A 110 -11.86 27.48 -23.87
N VAL A 111 -11.70 26.39 -24.64
CA VAL A 111 -12.83 25.72 -25.30
C VAL A 111 -13.82 25.18 -24.27
N THR A 112 -13.34 24.65 -23.15
CA THR A 112 -14.18 24.14 -22.06
C THR A 112 -14.94 25.28 -21.36
N VAL A 113 -14.32 26.43 -21.14
CA VAL A 113 -14.99 27.65 -20.63
C VAL A 113 -16.11 28.09 -21.57
N ARG A 114 -15.83 28.18 -22.88
CA ARG A 114 -16.83 28.56 -23.89
C ARG A 114 -17.97 27.55 -23.95
N PHE A 115 -17.66 26.27 -23.82
CA PHE A 115 -18.65 25.20 -23.76
C PHE A 115 -19.58 25.34 -22.55
N LEU A 116 -19.06 25.57 -21.35
CA LEU A 116 -19.86 25.74 -20.14
C LEU A 116 -20.81 26.95 -20.23
N ARG A 117 -20.34 28.05 -20.84
CA ARG A 117 -21.18 29.23 -21.12
C ARG A 117 -22.28 28.93 -22.13
N ALA A 118 -21.95 28.21 -23.21
CA ALA A 118 -22.94 27.79 -24.21
C ALA A 118 -23.99 26.84 -23.60
N LEU A 119 -23.57 25.93 -22.71
CA LEU A 119 -24.45 25.02 -21.99
C LEU A 119 -25.40 25.79 -21.06
N LYS A 120 -24.89 26.79 -20.33
CA LYS A 120 -25.69 27.68 -19.50
C LYS A 120 -26.74 28.44 -20.33
N ALA A 121 -26.31 29.09 -21.42
CA ALA A 121 -27.22 29.84 -22.29
C ALA A 121 -28.32 28.93 -22.87
N ALA A 122 -27.97 27.69 -23.24
CA ALA A 122 -28.96 26.72 -23.71
C ALA A 122 -29.92 26.27 -22.60
N GLN A 123 -29.47 26.14 -21.35
CA GLN A 123 -30.36 25.86 -20.22
C GLN A 123 -31.34 27.00 -19.98
N GLU A 124 -30.86 28.25 -19.96
CA GLU A 124 -31.68 29.44 -19.75
C GLU A 124 -32.72 29.63 -20.86
N ALA A 125 -32.35 29.39 -22.12
CA ALA A 125 -33.26 29.48 -23.26
C ALA A 125 -34.38 28.43 -23.26
N ASN A 126 -34.17 27.28 -22.62
CA ASN A 126 -35.12 26.17 -22.56
C ASN A 126 -35.83 26.03 -21.21
N ALA A 127 -35.54 26.91 -20.25
CA ALA A 127 -36.11 26.86 -18.91
C ALA A 127 -37.56 27.39 -18.90
N PRO A 128 -38.53 26.66 -18.32
CA PRO A 128 -39.86 27.20 -18.09
C PRO A 128 -39.79 28.50 -17.25
N PRO A 129 -40.65 29.49 -17.53
CA PRO A 129 -40.72 30.71 -16.71
C PRO A 129 -40.87 30.38 -15.22
N GLY A 130 -39.97 30.90 -14.39
CA GLY A 130 -39.98 30.68 -12.94
C GLY A 130 -39.27 29.41 -12.45
N SER A 131 -38.70 28.58 -13.34
CA SER A 131 -37.82 27.49 -12.91
C SER A 131 -36.43 28.02 -12.54
N SER A 132 -35.88 27.50 -11.44
CA SER A 132 -34.50 27.79 -11.06
C SER A 132 -33.55 27.08 -12.02
N THR A 133 -32.92 27.84 -12.92
CA THR A 133 -31.85 27.33 -13.75
C THR A 133 -30.63 27.06 -12.88
N LEU A 134 -30.00 25.91 -13.07
CA LEU A 134 -28.85 25.54 -12.27
C LEU A 134 -27.66 26.44 -12.64
N SER A 135 -27.07 27.12 -11.65
CA SER A 135 -25.95 28.03 -11.90
C SER A 135 -24.68 27.25 -12.24
N ILE A 136 -24.26 27.35 -13.51
CA ILE A 136 -22.98 26.81 -14.01
C ILE A 136 -21.83 27.79 -13.72
N ASP A 137 -22.09 29.04 -13.30
CA ASP A 137 -21.06 30.07 -13.11
C ASP A 137 -19.92 29.67 -12.15
N PRO A 138 -20.17 28.97 -11.02
CA PRO A 138 -19.10 28.53 -10.12
C PRO A 138 -18.11 27.55 -10.77
N PHE A 139 -18.51 26.91 -11.87
CA PHE A 139 -17.75 25.87 -12.56
C PHE A 139 -16.88 26.41 -13.69
N ILE A 140 -17.16 27.63 -14.17
CA ILE A 140 -16.39 28.27 -15.25
C ILE A 140 -14.91 28.47 -14.85
N PRO A 141 -14.58 28.95 -13.63
CA PRO A 141 -13.18 29.04 -13.17
C PRO A 141 -12.49 27.68 -13.01
N LEU A 142 -13.25 26.57 -12.98
CA LEU A 142 -12.76 25.20 -12.81
C LEU A 142 -12.73 24.42 -14.13
N ALA A 143 -12.86 25.10 -15.28
CA ALA A 143 -13.00 24.44 -16.58
C ALA A 143 -11.87 23.44 -16.89
N ARG A 144 -10.63 23.73 -16.47
CA ARG A 144 -9.50 22.81 -16.60
C ARG A 144 -9.71 21.50 -15.85
N ASP A 145 -10.23 21.57 -14.64
CA ASP A 145 -10.47 20.40 -13.79
C ASP A 145 -11.68 19.62 -14.28
N LEU A 146 -12.69 20.31 -14.79
CA LEU A 146 -13.88 19.69 -15.37
C LEU A 146 -13.58 18.92 -16.64
N LEU A 147 -12.65 19.40 -17.46
CA LEU A 147 -12.16 18.63 -18.60
C LEU A 147 -11.53 17.30 -18.16
N ASN A 148 -10.72 17.32 -17.09
CA ASN A 148 -10.14 16.11 -16.52
C ASN A 148 -11.21 15.21 -15.90
N TYR A 149 -12.24 15.79 -15.27
CA TYR A 149 -13.38 15.06 -14.75
C TYR A 149 -14.13 14.33 -15.88
N PHE A 150 -14.47 15.02 -16.97
CA PHE A 150 -15.19 14.42 -18.09
C PHE A 150 -14.43 13.26 -18.73
N ARG A 151 -13.10 13.39 -18.86
CA ARG A 151 -12.23 12.34 -19.37
C ARG A 151 -12.14 11.13 -18.44
N SER A 152 -11.95 11.36 -17.15
CA SER A 152 -11.76 10.29 -16.15
C SER A 152 -13.06 9.56 -15.78
N ALA A 153 -14.19 10.27 -15.79
CA ALA A 153 -15.50 9.70 -15.52
C ALA A 153 -16.13 9.04 -16.77
N PHE A 154 -15.46 9.08 -17.93
CA PHE A 154 -16.00 8.61 -19.22
C PHE A 154 -17.42 9.13 -19.48
N SER A 155 -17.61 10.44 -19.30
CA SER A 155 -18.91 11.07 -19.49
C SER A 155 -19.50 10.69 -20.86
N ALA A 156 -20.70 10.12 -20.83
CA ALA A 156 -21.42 9.61 -22.00
C ALA A 156 -22.17 10.72 -22.75
N ALA A 157 -22.38 11.89 -22.14
CA ALA A 157 -23.03 13.03 -22.77
C ALA A 157 -22.14 14.28 -22.83
N LEU A 158 -21.58 14.73 -21.71
CA LEU A 158 -20.82 15.99 -21.66
C LEU A 158 -19.51 15.94 -22.46
N LEU A 159 -18.78 14.82 -22.44
CA LEU A 159 -17.54 14.69 -23.22
C LEU A 159 -17.79 14.65 -24.74
N PRO A 160 -18.75 13.86 -25.27
CA PRO A 160 -19.14 13.95 -26.68
C PRO A 160 -19.63 15.33 -27.12
N LEU A 161 -20.44 16.02 -26.30
CA LEU A 161 -20.87 17.37 -26.61
C LEU A 161 -19.71 18.36 -26.64
N LEU A 162 -18.76 18.24 -25.72
CA LEU A 162 -17.56 19.07 -25.69
C LEU A 162 -16.67 18.83 -26.92
N ARG A 163 -16.56 17.59 -27.40
CA ARG A 163 -15.87 17.25 -28.67
C ARG A 163 -16.52 17.93 -29.87
N LEU A 164 -17.84 17.81 -30.02
CA LEU A 164 -18.58 18.44 -31.13
C LEU A 164 -18.49 19.97 -31.06
N PHE A 165 -18.58 20.53 -29.85
CA PHE A 165 -18.40 21.96 -29.63
C PHE A 165 -16.98 22.40 -30.03
N ALA A 166 -15.94 21.67 -29.63
CA ALA A 166 -14.56 21.96 -30.01
C ALA A 166 -14.34 21.87 -31.54
N ALA A 167 -14.88 20.83 -32.18
CA ALA A 167 -14.80 20.63 -33.63
C ALA A 167 -15.49 21.77 -34.43
N SER A 168 -16.50 22.42 -33.85
CA SER A 168 -17.14 23.61 -34.44
C SER A 168 -16.33 24.93 -34.27
N GLY A 169 -15.09 24.85 -33.77
CA GLY A 169 -14.31 26.04 -33.38
C GLY A 169 -14.80 26.69 -32.08
N GLY A 170 -15.62 25.98 -31.28
CA GLY A 170 -16.24 26.47 -30.07
C GLY A 170 -17.40 27.44 -30.30
N THR A 171 -18.20 27.19 -31.34
CA THR A 171 -19.30 28.08 -31.75
C THR A 171 -20.68 27.42 -31.70
N GLN A 172 -20.77 26.09 -31.88
CA GLN A 172 -22.04 25.38 -32.01
C GLN A 172 -22.18 24.28 -30.96
N LEU A 173 -23.20 24.39 -30.10
CA LEU A 173 -23.59 23.35 -29.15
C LEU A 173 -24.72 22.49 -29.74
N VAL A 174 -24.44 21.23 -30.08
CA VAL A 174 -25.39 20.31 -30.72
C VAL A 174 -26.01 19.38 -29.68
N LEU A 175 -26.95 19.89 -28.87
CA LEU A 175 -27.57 19.12 -27.78
C LEU A 175 -28.30 17.84 -28.24
N THR A 176 -28.74 17.79 -29.50
CA THR A 176 -29.41 16.63 -30.10
C THR A 176 -28.47 15.45 -30.35
N ALA A 177 -27.15 15.64 -30.23
CA ALA A 177 -26.17 14.58 -30.41
C ALA A 177 -26.11 13.58 -29.23
N VAL A 178 -26.79 13.87 -28.12
CA VAL A 178 -26.83 13.03 -26.93
C VAL A 178 -28.26 12.89 -26.42
N SER A 179 -28.53 11.81 -25.68
CA SER A 179 -29.83 11.63 -25.03
C SER A 179 -30.07 12.74 -23.99
N PRO A 180 -31.23 13.43 -24.03
CA PRO A 180 -31.58 14.46 -23.05
C PRO A 180 -31.54 13.95 -21.60
N ASP A 181 -31.96 12.70 -21.36
CA ASP A 181 -31.97 12.09 -20.03
C ASP A 181 -30.56 11.83 -19.49
N VAL A 182 -29.66 11.35 -20.37
CA VAL A 182 -28.25 11.13 -20.03
C VAL A 182 -27.56 12.47 -19.74
N LEU A 183 -27.80 13.47 -20.58
CA LEU A 183 -27.28 14.82 -20.37
C LEU A 183 -27.77 15.41 -19.06
N GLN A 184 -29.07 15.34 -18.77
CA GLN A 184 -29.63 15.87 -17.54
C GLN A 184 -29.06 15.17 -16.30
N ARG A 185 -28.88 13.86 -16.34
CA ARG A 185 -28.24 13.10 -15.26
C ARG A 185 -26.79 13.52 -15.02
N GLU A 186 -25.99 13.66 -16.08
CA GLU A 186 -24.58 14.04 -15.95
C GLU A 186 -24.40 15.48 -15.51
N VAL A 187 -25.25 16.39 -16.00
CA VAL A 187 -25.33 17.77 -15.51
C VAL A 187 -25.67 17.78 -14.02
N ARG A 188 -26.61 16.97 -13.54
CA ARG A 188 -26.89 16.85 -12.10
C ARG A 188 -25.71 16.29 -11.31
N LEU A 189 -24.97 15.32 -11.85
CA LEU A 189 -23.75 14.78 -11.21
C LEU A 189 -22.62 15.82 -11.15
N LEU A 190 -22.44 16.60 -12.22
CA LEU A 190 -21.52 17.74 -12.28
C LEU A 190 -21.89 18.83 -11.28
N LEU A 191 -23.16 18.94 -10.91
CA LEU A 191 -23.64 20.01 -10.03
C LEU A 191 -23.85 19.52 -8.60
N ASN A 192 -23.67 18.21 -8.38
CA ASN A 192 -23.63 17.59 -7.07
C ASN A 192 -22.23 17.81 -6.46
N THR A 193 -22.15 18.73 -5.51
CA THR A 193 -20.91 19.08 -4.79
C THR A 193 -20.28 17.89 -4.08
N SER A 194 -21.05 16.87 -3.68
CA SER A 194 -20.51 15.62 -3.12
C SER A 194 -19.80 14.77 -4.19
N SER A 195 -20.32 14.75 -5.43
CA SER A 195 -19.69 14.04 -6.55
C SER A 195 -18.41 14.74 -7.02
N LEU A 196 -18.39 16.08 -7.06
CA LEU A 196 -17.16 16.83 -7.32
C LEU A 196 -16.14 16.71 -6.20
N ASN A 197 -16.55 16.82 -4.93
CA ASN A 197 -15.63 16.63 -3.81
C ASN A 197 -15.05 15.22 -3.81
N SER A 198 -15.86 14.20 -4.10
CA SER A 198 -15.38 12.83 -4.26
C SER A 198 -14.39 12.70 -5.43
N TYR A 199 -14.60 13.42 -6.53
CA TYR A 199 -13.65 13.46 -7.64
C TYR A 199 -12.35 14.19 -7.28
N TYR A 200 -12.40 15.37 -6.67
CA TYR A 200 -11.21 16.10 -6.23
C TYR A 200 -10.44 15.36 -5.16
N MET A 201 -11.12 14.66 -4.24
CA MET A 201 -10.49 13.75 -3.28
C MET A 201 -9.83 12.55 -3.96
N ARG A 202 -10.34 12.11 -5.12
CA ARG A 202 -9.74 11.08 -5.99
C ARG A 202 -8.65 11.60 -6.93
N THR A 203 -8.55 12.91 -7.15
CA THR A 203 -7.63 13.52 -8.14
C THR A 203 -6.48 14.28 -7.48
N ALA A 204 -6.67 14.81 -6.27
CA ALA A 204 -5.59 15.17 -5.35
C ALA A 204 -4.67 13.95 -5.07
N ARG A 205 -5.24 12.75 -5.23
CA ARG A 205 -4.60 11.44 -5.39
C ARG A 205 -4.02 11.23 -6.81
N GLY A 206 -3.34 12.20 -7.40
CA GLY A 206 -2.81 12.08 -8.77
C GLY A 206 -1.85 13.21 -9.06
N CYS A 207 -0.76 13.27 -8.31
CA CYS A 207 -0.08 14.54 -8.10
C CYS A 207 0.63 15.15 -9.28
N GLY A 208 0.47 16.47 -9.31
CA GLY A 208 1.34 17.43 -9.95
C GLY A 208 0.56 18.45 -10.76
N THR A 209 0.12 19.55 -10.15
CA THR A 209 0.58 20.90 -10.53
C THR A 209 0.02 21.99 -9.60
N ARG A 210 0.96 22.73 -8.99
CA ARG A 210 0.86 24.13 -8.49
C ARG A 210 -0.46 24.57 -7.83
N LEU A 211 -0.47 24.50 -6.50
CA LEU A 211 -1.09 25.56 -5.70
C LEU A 211 -0.18 26.79 -5.82
N THR A 212 -0.49 27.70 -6.74
CA THR A 212 0.02 29.08 -6.67
C THR A 212 -0.65 29.76 -5.49
N ALA A 213 0.20 30.31 -4.61
CA ALA A 213 -0.17 31.00 -3.39
C ALA A 213 -1.24 32.08 -3.60
N GLY A 214 -2.26 32.07 -2.75
CA GLY A 214 -3.30 33.09 -2.68
C GLY A 214 -3.99 33.08 -1.32
N THR A 215 -3.46 33.90 -0.41
CA THR A 215 -4.09 34.44 0.81
C THR A 215 -4.64 33.47 1.86
N ALA A 216 -3.90 33.39 2.97
CA ALA A 216 -4.36 32.90 4.25
C ALA A 216 -5.48 33.78 4.82
N ALA A 217 -6.67 33.21 5.03
CA ALA A 217 -7.65 33.67 6.01
C ALA A 217 -8.64 32.55 6.35
N SER A 218 -8.97 32.43 7.65
CA SER A 218 -10.01 31.61 8.28
C SER A 218 -9.69 30.13 8.60
N SER A 219 -8.95 29.94 9.69
CA SER A 219 -8.73 28.67 10.40
C SER A 219 -9.85 28.29 11.40
N SER A 220 -11.08 28.82 11.25
CA SER A 220 -12.16 28.60 12.23
C SER A 220 -13.36 27.78 11.73
N LEU A 221 -13.30 27.18 10.54
CA LEU A 221 -14.44 26.42 9.96
C LEU A 221 -14.23 24.89 9.91
N LEU A 222 -13.07 24.37 10.34
CA LEU A 222 -12.74 22.94 10.26
C LEU A 222 -13.17 22.11 11.47
N ALA A 223 -13.72 22.72 12.53
CA ALA A 223 -14.16 22.01 13.73
C ALA A 223 -15.62 21.50 13.65
N ASP A 224 -16.43 22.01 12.72
CA ASP A 224 -17.87 21.65 12.61
C ASP A 224 -18.16 20.68 11.46
N SER A 225 -17.30 20.59 10.44
CA SER A 225 -17.47 19.67 9.30
C SER A 225 -17.12 18.21 9.62
N SER A 226 -16.40 17.96 10.71
CA SER A 226 -16.04 16.62 11.16
C SER A 226 -17.22 15.85 11.75
N ARG A 227 -18.37 16.49 12.06
CA ARG A 227 -19.56 15.81 12.58
C ARG A 227 -20.58 15.38 11.53
N GLN A 228 -20.58 16.01 10.34
CA GLN A 228 -21.52 15.66 9.26
C GLN A 228 -20.91 14.76 8.16
N ALA A 229 -19.59 14.63 8.09
CA ALA A 229 -18.91 13.78 7.11
C ALA A 229 -19.12 12.27 7.33
N TRP A 230 -19.45 11.83 8.55
CA TRP A 230 -19.52 10.41 8.91
C TRP A 230 -20.91 9.79 8.76
N ALA A 231 -21.98 10.58 8.73
CA ALA A 231 -23.35 10.10 8.51
C ALA A 231 -23.58 9.49 7.11
N SER A 232 -22.61 9.61 6.20
CA SER A 232 -22.69 9.08 4.83
C SER A 232 -21.89 7.78 4.62
N TYR A 233 -21.19 7.28 5.66
CA TYR A 233 -20.36 6.07 5.58
C TYR A 233 -21.10 4.78 6.01
N GLY A 234 -22.18 4.88 6.80
CA GLY A 234 -22.93 3.76 7.39
C GLY A 234 -23.81 2.93 6.43
N HIS A 235 -23.51 2.96 5.13
CA HIS A 235 -24.15 2.10 4.13
C HIS A 235 -23.10 1.57 3.14
N GLN A 236 -22.09 0.87 3.65
CA GLN A 236 -21.18 0.08 2.82
C GLN A 236 -21.64 -1.38 2.75
N THR A 237 -22.56 -1.66 1.84
CA THR A 237 -22.80 -3.02 1.36
C THR A 237 -21.63 -3.45 0.46
N THR A 238 -20.78 -4.36 0.95
CA THR A 238 -20.04 -5.46 0.25
C THR A 238 -19.41 -5.24 -1.14
N THR A 239 -19.31 -4.01 -1.65
CA THR A 239 -18.86 -3.71 -3.03
C THR A 239 -17.97 -2.47 -3.15
N THR A 240 -17.53 -1.87 -2.04
CA THR A 240 -16.67 -0.68 -2.09
C THR A 240 -15.27 -1.06 -2.59
N PRO A 241 -14.74 -0.44 -3.68
CA PRO A 241 -13.39 -0.71 -4.14
C PRO A 241 -12.38 -0.25 -3.09
N LEU A 242 -11.42 -1.11 -2.74
CA LEU A 242 -10.24 -0.79 -1.93
C LEU A 242 -9.69 0.61 -2.30
N HIS A 243 -9.83 1.56 -1.40
CA HIS A 243 -9.48 2.96 -1.64
C HIS A 243 -7.96 3.13 -1.64
N ARG A 244 -7.33 3.04 -2.82
CA ARG A 244 -5.92 3.42 -2.98
C ARG A 244 -5.79 4.94 -3.08
N ALA A 245 -4.88 5.51 -2.31
CA ALA A 245 -4.42 6.89 -2.47
C ALA A 245 -2.94 6.86 -2.84
N PRO A 246 -2.52 7.41 -4.00
CA PRO A 246 -1.12 7.59 -4.27
C PRO A 246 -0.58 8.66 -3.33
N THR A 247 0.57 8.35 -2.74
CA THR A 247 1.30 9.23 -1.83
C THR A 247 1.80 10.49 -2.52
N CYS A 248 1.97 10.43 -3.85
CA CYS A 248 2.54 11.48 -4.67
C CYS A 248 4.01 11.81 -4.43
N HIS A 249 4.71 10.96 -3.69
CA HIS A 249 6.13 11.10 -3.46
C HIS A 249 6.90 10.22 -4.44
N ARG A 250 7.99 10.75 -4.98
CA ARG A 250 8.92 10.03 -5.85
C ARG A 250 10.28 10.01 -5.18
N PHE A 251 10.78 8.82 -4.89
CA PHE A 251 12.13 8.63 -4.42
C PHE A 251 13.07 8.42 -5.61
N LYS A 252 14.25 9.02 -5.55
CA LYS A 252 15.33 8.82 -6.53
C LYS A 252 16.55 8.29 -5.81
N LEU A 253 16.93 7.05 -6.10
CA LEU A 253 18.18 6.46 -5.63
C LEU A 253 19.35 7.36 -6.05
N GLN A 254 20.11 7.85 -5.07
CA GLN A 254 21.26 8.72 -5.33
C GLN A 254 22.55 7.90 -5.52
N ALA A 255 22.79 6.92 -4.66
CA ALA A 255 23.97 6.06 -4.69
C ALA A 255 23.73 4.79 -3.88
N VAL A 256 24.46 3.72 -4.22
CA VAL A 256 24.60 2.51 -3.39
C VAL A 256 26.07 2.46 -2.95
N ARG A 257 26.29 2.27 -1.64
CA ARG A 257 27.62 2.25 -1.04
C ARG A 257 27.82 0.94 -0.31
N TRP A 258 28.62 0.06 -0.88
CA TRP A 258 28.86 -1.29 -0.36
C TRP A 258 30.36 -1.64 -0.21
N ASN A 259 31.24 -0.94 -0.92
CA ASN A 259 32.67 -1.20 -0.88
C ASN A 259 33.33 -0.57 0.36
N HIS A 260 33.62 -1.38 1.38
CA HIS A 260 34.25 -0.93 2.63
C HIS A 260 35.65 -0.32 2.43
N THR A 261 36.39 -0.70 1.38
CA THR A 261 37.70 -0.09 1.07
C THR A 261 37.56 1.37 0.62
N GLN A 262 36.43 1.72 -0.02
CA GLN A 262 36.12 3.10 -0.44
C GLN A 262 35.34 3.89 0.62
N HIS A 263 34.68 3.17 1.53
CA HIS A 263 33.80 3.72 2.54
C HIS A 263 34.11 3.05 3.88
N ALA A 264 35.18 3.50 4.54
CA ALA A 264 35.70 2.88 5.76
C ALA A 264 34.68 2.74 6.90
N TYR A 265 33.62 3.56 6.93
CA TYR A 265 32.53 3.43 7.91
C TYR A 265 31.65 2.20 7.69
N LEU A 266 31.70 1.56 6.52
CA LEU A 266 31.06 0.27 6.27
C LEU A 266 31.89 -0.92 6.81
N ASN A 267 33.09 -0.65 7.34
CA ASN A 267 33.96 -1.68 7.90
C ASN A 267 33.53 -2.05 9.34
N VAL A 268 32.48 -2.83 9.44
CA VAL A 268 32.13 -3.63 10.62
C VAL A 268 32.71 -5.02 10.35
N GLY A 269 33.84 -5.30 10.99
CA GLY A 269 34.87 -6.21 10.47
C GLY A 269 34.56 -7.69 10.57
N THR A 270 33.48 -8.07 11.27
CA THR A 270 33.09 -9.46 11.52
C THR A 270 31.56 -9.63 11.47
N LEU A 271 31.08 -10.86 11.27
CA LEU A 271 29.65 -11.18 11.39
C LEU A 271 29.09 -10.80 12.78
N PRO A 272 29.77 -11.09 13.90
CA PRO A 272 29.40 -10.57 15.21
C PRO A 272 29.26 -9.05 15.25
N ASP A 273 30.18 -8.28 14.65
CA ASP A 273 30.06 -6.81 14.67
C ASP A 273 28.79 -6.33 13.96
N TRP A 274 28.42 -6.99 12.86
CA TRP A 274 27.17 -6.71 12.14
C TRP A 274 25.92 -7.09 12.93
N GLN A 275 25.97 -8.22 13.61
CA GLN A 275 24.93 -8.72 14.50
C GLN A 275 24.67 -7.72 15.64
N HIS A 276 25.72 -7.21 16.28
CA HIS A 276 25.62 -6.16 17.32
C HIS A 276 25.21 -4.77 16.79
N CYS A 277 25.11 -4.59 15.47
CA CYS A 277 24.64 -3.36 14.83
C CYS A 277 23.20 -3.49 14.31
N ALA A 278 22.47 -4.54 14.70
CA ALA A 278 21.05 -4.70 14.45
C ALA A 278 20.24 -4.33 15.72
N PRO A 279 19.08 -3.67 15.60
CA PRO A 279 18.15 -3.49 16.72
C PRO A 279 17.45 -4.82 17.10
N HIS A 280 17.26 -5.03 18.40
CA HIS A 280 16.58 -6.19 18.98
C HIS A 280 15.37 -5.72 19.79
N PRO A 281 14.14 -6.18 19.54
CA PRO A 281 12.95 -5.73 20.26
C PRO A 281 12.73 -6.49 21.58
N THR A 282 13.40 -7.62 21.79
CA THR A 282 13.22 -8.49 22.98
C THR A 282 14.36 -8.40 23.99
N ASP A 283 15.45 -7.72 23.66
CA ASP A 283 16.59 -7.50 24.55
C ASP A 283 16.99 -6.02 24.49
N ASP A 284 16.69 -5.27 25.56
CA ASP A 284 16.96 -3.84 25.66
C ASP A 284 18.45 -3.49 25.53
N ALA A 285 19.34 -4.33 26.06
CA ALA A 285 20.78 -4.06 26.02
C ALA A 285 21.32 -4.18 24.59
N LEU A 286 20.94 -5.27 23.90
CA LEU A 286 21.28 -5.47 22.50
C LEU A 286 20.59 -4.43 21.61
N HIS A 287 19.34 -4.05 21.91
CA HIS A 287 18.64 -2.95 21.24
C HIS A 287 19.46 -1.66 21.28
N HIS A 288 19.80 -1.20 22.49
CA HIS A 288 20.55 0.03 22.67
C HIS A 288 21.94 -0.04 22.03
N GLN A 289 22.59 -1.20 22.06
CA GLN A 289 23.86 -1.41 21.37
C GLN A 289 23.72 -1.28 19.84
N GLY A 290 22.69 -1.88 19.26
CA GLY A 290 22.35 -1.79 17.84
C GLY A 290 22.08 -0.35 17.40
N ILE A 291 21.20 0.35 18.13
CA ILE A 291 20.90 1.77 17.90
C ILE A 291 22.17 2.63 18.00
N ALA A 292 22.98 2.44 19.04
CA ALA A 292 24.22 3.19 19.21
C ALA A 292 25.22 2.93 18.07
N CYS A 293 25.25 1.71 17.53
CA CYS A 293 26.05 1.42 16.33
C CYS A 293 25.54 2.18 15.10
N LEU A 294 24.23 2.10 14.80
CA LEU A 294 23.62 2.79 13.65
C LEU A 294 23.79 4.31 13.74
N GLN A 295 23.67 4.88 14.95
CA GLN A 295 23.98 6.29 15.19
C GLN A 295 25.45 6.64 14.91
N ARG A 296 26.41 5.80 15.31
CA ARG A 296 27.83 5.98 14.94
C ARG A 296 28.05 5.94 13.43
N LEU A 297 27.39 5.03 12.72
CA LEU A 297 27.44 4.97 11.25
C LEU A 297 26.86 6.26 10.63
N ALA A 298 25.74 6.74 11.16
CA ALA A 298 25.14 8.00 10.72
C ALA A 298 26.02 9.24 10.98
N MET A 299 26.85 9.22 12.03
CA MET A 299 27.82 10.28 12.34
C MET A 299 29.10 10.21 11.50
N ALA A 300 29.37 9.09 10.83
CA ALA A 300 30.59 8.96 10.05
C ALA A 300 30.68 10.09 9.02
N ARG A 301 31.86 10.74 8.90
CA ARG A 301 32.05 11.93 8.06
C ARG A 301 31.57 11.75 6.61
N GLY A 302 31.60 10.53 6.07
CA GLY A 302 31.11 10.22 4.73
C GLY A 302 29.57 10.17 4.61
N VAL A 303 28.88 9.86 5.70
CA VAL A 303 27.42 9.80 5.80
C VAL A 303 26.86 11.14 6.27
N ALA A 304 27.42 11.76 7.31
CA ALA A 304 26.98 13.06 7.80
C ALA A 304 26.97 14.14 6.69
N ARG A 305 27.97 14.15 5.81
CA ARG A 305 28.02 15.04 4.62
C ARG A 305 26.90 14.83 3.60
N LEU A 306 26.20 13.69 3.65
CA LEU A 306 25.01 13.46 2.82
C LEU A 306 23.78 14.17 3.37
N ALA A 307 23.73 14.45 4.68
CA ALA A 307 22.59 15.14 5.29
C ALA A 307 22.43 16.57 4.75
N ASP A 308 23.54 17.23 4.40
CA ASP A 308 23.55 18.53 3.68
C ASP A 308 22.89 18.47 2.30
N ARG A 309 22.71 17.25 1.75
CA ARG A 309 22.01 17.02 0.48
C ARG A 309 20.56 16.57 0.68
N HIS A 310 20.09 16.54 1.94
CA HIS A 310 18.75 16.15 2.34
C HIS A 310 18.33 14.80 1.74
N VAL A 311 19.23 13.82 1.77
CA VAL A 311 18.94 12.45 1.36
C VAL A 311 18.51 11.62 2.56
N ILE A 312 17.68 10.60 2.30
CA ILE A 312 17.35 9.58 3.29
C ILE A 312 18.47 8.54 3.26
N ASN A 313 19.16 8.35 4.39
CA ASN A 313 20.13 7.26 4.53
C ASN A 313 19.37 5.97 4.85
N VAL A 314 19.58 4.94 4.03
CA VAL A 314 19.07 3.59 4.27
C VAL A 314 20.27 2.70 4.55
N PHE A 315 20.41 2.27 5.81
CA PHE A 315 21.40 1.29 6.22
C PHE A 315 20.85 -0.12 5.99
N VAL A 316 21.71 -1.02 5.52
CA VAL A 316 21.36 -2.41 5.32
C VAL A 316 22.42 -3.26 5.99
N SER A 317 22.01 -4.13 6.92
CA SER A 317 22.91 -5.05 7.60
C SER A 317 22.62 -6.49 7.26
N GLY A 318 23.68 -7.25 6.97
CA GLY A 318 23.65 -8.67 6.67
C GLY A 318 24.45 -9.03 5.43
N SER A 319 24.39 -10.30 5.02
CA SER A 319 25.23 -10.87 3.96
C SER A 319 24.42 -11.77 3.04
N ASP A 320 24.81 -11.81 1.77
CA ASP A 320 24.33 -12.74 0.74
C ASP A 320 25.08 -14.09 0.75
N LYS A 321 26.18 -14.19 1.51
CA LYS A 321 27.17 -15.28 1.38
C LYS A 321 27.23 -16.26 2.53
N GLU A 322 26.58 -15.98 3.64
CA GLU A 322 26.51 -16.87 4.80
C GLU A 322 25.12 -16.72 5.39
N ASN A 323 24.63 -17.77 6.05
CA ASN A 323 23.47 -17.66 6.92
C ASN A 323 23.80 -16.61 7.99
N TYR A 324 23.47 -15.35 7.70
CA TYR A 324 23.57 -14.20 8.61
C TYR A 324 22.97 -14.57 9.98
N CYS A 325 21.99 -15.46 9.93
CA CYS A 325 21.35 -16.13 11.04
C CYS A 325 21.49 -17.64 10.87
N SER A 326 22.26 -18.29 11.75
CA SER A 326 22.13 -19.74 11.92
C SER A 326 20.96 -20.04 12.86
N PRO A 327 20.26 -21.19 12.72
CA PRO A 327 19.26 -21.60 13.71
C PRO A 327 19.86 -21.62 15.13
N GLY A 328 19.19 -21.01 16.11
CA GLY A 328 19.70 -20.87 17.48
C GLY A 328 20.61 -19.66 17.72
N ASP A 329 20.81 -18.80 16.73
CA ASP A 329 21.50 -17.53 16.93
C ASP A 329 20.53 -16.52 17.56
N GLU A 330 20.70 -16.31 18.87
CA GLU A 330 19.84 -15.49 19.73
C GLU A 330 19.69 -14.05 19.22
N VAL A 331 20.74 -13.50 18.62
CA VAL A 331 20.72 -12.17 17.98
C VAL A 331 19.70 -12.18 16.84
N CYS A 332 19.73 -13.22 16.04
CA CYS A 332 19.02 -13.28 14.77
C CYS A 332 17.56 -13.72 14.89
N GLU A 333 17.25 -14.60 15.84
CA GLU A 333 15.87 -15.05 16.11
C GLU A 333 14.96 -13.88 16.50
N HIS A 334 15.54 -12.83 17.07
CA HIS A 334 14.80 -11.68 17.56
C HIS A 334 15.04 -10.40 16.74
N ALA A 335 15.93 -10.39 15.75
CA ALA A 335 16.23 -9.18 15.01
C ALA A 335 15.01 -8.66 14.21
N MET A 336 14.78 -7.34 14.28
CA MET A 336 13.70 -6.68 13.52
C MET A 336 13.95 -6.75 12.01
N TYR A 337 12.90 -6.60 11.21
CA TYR A 337 13.00 -6.59 9.74
C TYR A 337 13.45 -5.24 9.18
N GLY A 338 13.08 -4.16 9.87
CA GLY A 338 13.43 -2.79 9.56
C GLY A 338 13.25 -1.92 10.80
N LEU A 339 13.79 -0.71 10.73
CA LEU A 339 13.61 0.35 11.72
C LEU A 339 13.79 1.70 11.06
N ALA A 340 12.89 2.64 11.31
CA ALA A 340 13.10 4.05 11.03
C ALA A 340 13.48 4.79 12.32
N HIS A 341 14.61 5.47 12.30
CA HIS A 341 14.95 6.43 13.34
C HIS A 341 14.72 7.84 12.79
N ALA A 342 13.56 8.36 13.17
CA ALA A 342 13.05 9.66 12.72
C ALA A 342 12.17 10.25 13.82
N ASP A 343 12.75 10.41 15.02
CA ASP A 343 12.10 10.84 16.26
C ASP A 343 11.79 12.35 16.24
N GLY A 344 11.14 12.79 15.17
CA GLY A 344 10.73 14.16 14.96
C GLY A 344 9.44 14.52 15.71
N PRO A 345 9.04 15.80 15.66
CA PRO A 345 7.90 16.38 16.38
C PRO A 345 6.52 15.77 16.09
N TRP A 346 6.40 14.89 15.10
CA TRP A 346 5.15 14.19 14.79
C TRP A 346 4.89 12.97 15.70
N TRP A 347 5.88 12.54 16.49
CA TRP A 347 5.70 11.60 17.60
C TRP A 347 5.35 12.37 18.87
N ASN A 348 4.08 12.79 19.00
CA ASN A 348 3.54 13.84 19.89
C ASN A 348 3.94 13.80 21.40
N GLN A 349 4.64 12.76 21.89
CA GLN A 349 5.09 12.69 23.28
C GLN A 349 6.57 12.34 23.44
N HIS A 350 7.25 11.86 22.40
CA HIS A 350 8.63 11.34 22.47
C HIS A 350 9.56 12.02 21.47
N ALA A 351 9.06 13.03 20.75
CA ALA A 351 9.86 13.81 19.83
C ALA A 351 11.09 14.40 20.54
N ASP A 352 12.26 14.11 19.99
CA ASP A 352 13.50 14.69 20.47
C ASP A 352 13.45 16.20 20.20
N ALA A 353 13.49 17.02 21.25
CA ALA A 353 13.50 18.48 21.12
C ALA A 353 14.71 19.00 20.30
N THR A 354 15.77 18.19 20.20
CA THR A 354 16.97 18.46 19.42
C THR A 354 16.85 18.00 17.96
N TRP A 355 15.77 17.33 17.59
CA TRP A 355 15.56 16.85 16.23
C TRP A 355 15.64 17.98 15.21
N ARG A 356 16.39 17.77 14.13
CA ARG A 356 16.46 18.66 12.97
C ARG A 356 16.56 17.80 11.71
N GLU A 357 15.92 18.23 10.63
CA GLU A 357 15.90 17.50 9.36
C GLU A 357 17.29 17.14 8.81
N GLY A 358 18.28 18.03 8.99
CA GLY A 358 19.66 17.83 8.53
C GLY A 358 20.56 17.04 9.49
N THR A 359 20.06 16.60 10.64
CA THR A 359 20.89 15.88 11.62
C THR A 359 20.90 14.40 11.30
N SER A 360 22.00 13.88 10.75
CA SER A 360 22.06 12.49 10.30
C SER A 360 21.83 11.46 11.41
N THR A 361 22.18 11.75 12.67
CA THR A 361 22.02 10.79 13.79
C THR A 361 20.58 10.40 14.07
N MET A 362 19.62 11.26 13.73
CA MET A 362 18.19 11.10 14.01
C MET A 362 17.35 10.94 12.73
N ASN A 363 18.01 10.65 11.60
CA ASN A 363 17.36 10.64 10.28
C ASN A 363 17.93 9.56 9.38
N TRP A 364 17.52 8.32 9.64
CA TRP A 364 17.87 7.19 8.81
C TRP A 364 16.80 6.09 8.90
N VAL A 365 16.84 5.22 7.90
CA VAL A 365 16.12 3.95 7.88
C VAL A 365 17.16 2.85 7.93
N TRP A 366 16.85 1.75 8.60
CA TRP A 366 17.63 0.54 8.64
C TRP A 366 16.77 -0.64 8.17
N LEU A 367 17.38 -1.58 7.47
CA LEU A 367 16.75 -2.81 6.98
C LEU A 367 17.68 -4.01 7.18
N ARG A 368 17.08 -5.15 7.50
CA ARG A 368 17.79 -6.43 7.50
C ARG A 368 17.99 -6.92 6.06
N TRP A 369 19.20 -7.34 5.70
CA TRP A 369 19.54 -7.79 4.34
C TRP A 369 18.66 -8.94 3.86
N THR A 370 18.30 -9.89 4.73
CA THR A 370 17.46 -11.04 4.33
C THR A 370 16.12 -10.60 3.77
N GLN A 371 15.60 -9.44 4.19
CA GLN A 371 14.40 -8.86 3.61
C GLN A 371 14.64 -8.37 2.19
N LEU A 372 15.86 -7.93 1.87
CA LEU A 372 16.29 -7.46 0.56
C LEU A 372 16.84 -8.58 -0.34
N ASP A 373 16.99 -9.79 0.16
CA ASP A 373 17.69 -10.88 -0.55
C ASP A 373 16.95 -11.30 -1.85
N PRO A 374 17.54 -11.08 -3.03
CA PRO A 374 16.94 -11.48 -4.29
C PRO A 374 16.92 -13.00 -4.51
N ALA A 375 17.62 -13.79 -3.69
CA ALA A 375 17.57 -15.25 -3.75
C ALA A 375 16.37 -15.85 -2.98
N ASP A 376 15.78 -15.09 -2.06
CA ASP A 376 14.72 -15.55 -1.16
C ASP A 376 13.45 -14.69 -1.28
N ASP A 377 13.21 -13.83 -0.28
CA ASP A 377 12.01 -13.00 -0.11
C ASP A 377 11.77 -11.95 -1.22
N ASN A 378 12.79 -11.63 -2.04
CA ASN A 378 12.68 -10.75 -3.21
C ASN A 378 13.07 -11.43 -4.53
N ARG A 379 12.93 -12.75 -4.64
CA ARG A 379 13.10 -13.43 -5.92
C ARG A 379 12.24 -12.83 -7.03
N GLN A 380 12.75 -12.83 -8.26
CA GLN A 380 12.14 -12.17 -9.42
C GLN A 380 10.63 -12.49 -9.53
N GLY A 381 9.81 -11.45 -9.64
CA GLY A 381 8.35 -11.56 -9.72
C GLY A 381 7.63 -11.50 -8.37
N ARG A 382 8.35 -11.53 -7.25
CA ARG A 382 7.79 -11.42 -5.90
C ARG A 382 8.65 -10.49 -5.04
N TRP A 383 8.65 -9.19 -5.36
CA TRP A 383 9.14 -8.13 -4.46
C TRP A 383 8.13 -7.96 -3.32
N GLN A 384 8.03 -8.96 -2.45
CA GLN A 384 7.00 -9.01 -1.43
C GLN A 384 7.55 -8.50 -0.10
N ALA A 385 8.72 -8.94 0.38
CA ALA A 385 9.20 -8.56 1.70
C ALA A 385 9.98 -7.24 1.73
N GLY A 386 11.17 -7.17 1.14
CA GLY A 386 12.07 -6.02 1.32
C GLY A 386 11.53 -4.71 0.78
N GLY A 387 10.75 -4.76 -0.30
CA GLY A 387 10.02 -3.61 -0.79
C GLY A 387 8.95 -3.12 0.19
N ALA A 388 8.22 -4.05 0.82
CA ALA A 388 7.20 -3.74 1.82
C ALA A 388 7.83 -3.19 3.11
N ALA A 389 8.87 -3.85 3.63
CA ALA A 389 9.62 -3.38 4.80
C ALA A 389 10.19 -1.98 4.58
N LEU A 390 10.87 -1.74 3.45
CA LEU A 390 11.37 -0.40 3.13
C LEU A 390 10.24 0.63 3.06
N ALA A 391 9.09 0.29 2.47
CA ALA A 391 7.97 1.20 2.35
C ALA A 391 7.33 1.52 3.71
N HIS A 392 7.22 0.51 4.59
CA HIS A 392 6.78 0.63 5.97
C HIS A 392 7.69 1.58 6.77
N GLU A 393 9.01 1.33 6.76
CA GLU A 393 9.97 2.19 7.45
C GLU A 393 10.02 3.61 6.88
N LEU A 394 9.85 3.77 5.56
CA LEU A 394 9.70 5.09 4.96
C LEU A 394 8.41 5.78 5.44
N GLY A 395 7.34 5.05 5.71
CA GLY A 395 6.14 5.56 6.35
C GLY A 395 6.45 6.18 7.71
N HIS A 396 7.15 5.46 8.58
CA HIS A 396 7.62 5.97 9.87
C HIS A 396 8.55 7.18 9.74
N TYR A 397 9.53 7.10 8.84
CA TYR A 397 10.45 8.19 8.56
C TYR A 397 9.73 9.51 8.19
N LEU A 398 8.56 9.37 7.55
CA LEU A 398 7.70 10.45 7.07
C LEU A 398 6.45 10.67 7.95
N GLY A 399 6.43 10.10 9.15
CA GLY A 399 5.49 10.44 10.21
C GLY A 399 4.19 9.65 10.27
N LEU A 400 4.16 8.46 9.68
CA LEU A 400 3.11 7.48 9.96
C LEU A 400 3.46 6.63 11.17
N MET A 401 2.45 6.17 11.88
CA MET A 401 2.58 5.24 13.00
C MET A 401 1.98 3.90 12.62
N HIS A 402 2.21 2.89 13.46
CA HIS A 402 1.57 1.59 13.26
C HIS A 402 0.05 1.74 13.36
N THR A 403 -0.73 1.03 12.53
CA THR A 403 -2.20 1.13 12.63
C THR A 403 -2.75 0.55 13.94
N HIS A 404 -1.96 -0.28 14.61
CA HIS A 404 -2.25 -0.86 15.92
C HIS A 404 -1.68 -0.06 17.10
N GLU A 405 -1.22 1.17 16.87
CA GLU A 405 -0.80 2.05 17.95
C GLU A 405 -1.97 2.24 18.94
N GLY A 406 -1.72 2.00 20.22
CA GLY A 406 -2.75 2.04 21.28
C GLY A 406 -3.78 0.92 21.23
N GLU A 407 -3.60 -0.09 20.37
CA GLU A 407 -4.50 -1.23 20.21
C GLU A 407 -5.98 -0.80 20.08
N CYS A 408 -6.90 -1.46 20.79
CA CYS A 408 -8.32 -1.10 20.81
C CYS A 408 -8.63 0.19 21.58
N ALA A 409 -7.64 0.83 22.19
CA ALA A 409 -7.74 2.16 22.79
C ALA A 409 -7.22 3.27 21.85
N GLY A 410 -6.85 2.93 20.61
CA GLY A 410 -6.30 3.87 19.63
C GLY A 410 -7.27 4.97 19.18
N ASP A 411 -8.55 4.87 19.49
CA ASP A 411 -9.53 5.94 19.25
C ASP A 411 -9.40 7.13 20.19
N MET A 412 -8.68 6.97 21.31
CA MET A 412 -8.39 8.05 22.23
C MET A 412 -7.31 8.96 21.64
N ALA A 413 -7.52 10.27 21.77
CA ALA A 413 -6.57 11.27 21.32
C ALA A 413 -5.17 10.97 21.89
N MET A 414 -4.17 10.87 21.01
CA MET A 414 -2.77 10.55 21.31
C MET A 414 -2.45 9.10 21.71
N LEU A 415 -3.41 8.17 21.70
CA LEU A 415 -3.13 6.75 21.89
C LEU A 415 -3.06 5.98 20.56
N GLY A 416 -3.79 6.42 19.54
CA GLY A 416 -3.77 5.79 18.21
C GLY A 416 -2.68 6.27 17.26
N ASP A 417 -2.79 5.83 16.01
CA ASP A 417 -1.93 6.25 14.90
C ASP A 417 -2.20 7.70 14.43
N ASP A 418 -3.20 8.35 15.05
CA ASP A 418 -3.67 9.71 14.80
C ASP A 418 -4.00 9.92 13.31
N VAL A 419 -4.64 8.89 12.73
CA VAL A 419 -5.25 8.93 11.39
C VAL A 419 -6.73 8.53 11.50
N PRO A 420 -7.69 9.44 11.23
CA PRO A 420 -9.11 9.16 11.46
C PRO A 420 -9.73 8.03 10.63
N ASP A 421 -9.11 7.65 9.51
CA ASP A 421 -9.64 6.63 8.59
C ASP A 421 -8.90 5.29 8.66
N THR A 422 -8.07 5.10 9.69
CA THR A 422 -7.54 3.81 10.13
C THR A 422 -8.32 3.39 11.38
N ALA A 423 -8.96 2.24 11.27
CA ALA A 423 -9.68 1.63 12.38
C ALA A 423 -8.69 1.19 13.48
N PRO A 424 -8.97 1.41 14.78
CA PRO A 424 -8.21 0.78 15.85
C PRO A 424 -8.19 -0.73 15.67
N ASN A 425 -7.01 -1.33 15.80
CA ASN A 425 -6.83 -2.77 15.69
C ASN A 425 -5.71 -3.23 16.65
N MET A 426 -5.76 -4.48 17.09
CA MET A 426 -4.65 -5.11 17.82
C MET A 426 -3.51 -5.46 16.86
N LEU A 427 -2.34 -5.74 17.43
CA LEU A 427 -1.27 -6.42 16.71
C LEU A 427 -1.74 -7.83 16.29
N LEU A 428 -1.31 -8.31 15.11
CA LEU A 428 -1.81 -9.56 14.53
C LEU A 428 -1.48 -10.78 15.40
N GLU A 429 -0.30 -10.78 16.02
CA GLU A 429 0.17 -11.80 16.95
C GLU A 429 -0.70 -11.86 18.21
N ASP A 430 -1.01 -10.70 18.80
CA ASP A 430 -1.86 -10.59 19.98
C ASP A 430 -3.29 -11.03 19.66
N PHE A 431 -3.79 -10.65 18.48
CA PHE A 431 -5.10 -11.09 18.03
C PHE A 431 -5.17 -12.61 17.79
N GLY A 432 -4.11 -13.20 17.22
CA GLY A 432 -3.96 -14.64 17.08
C GLY A 432 -4.03 -15.36 18.44
N ALA A 433 -3.37 -14.82 19.45
CA ALA A 433 -3.42 -15.36 20.81
C ALA A 433 -4.84 -15.36 21.42
N VAL A 434 -5.68 -14.38 21.07
CA VAL A 434 -7.09 -14.31 21.52
C VAL A 434 -7.95 -15.38 20.83
N LEU A 435 -7.73 -15.65 19.54
CA LEU A 435 -8.53 -16.60 18.76
C LEU A 435 -8.14 -18.08 18.98
N GLY A 436 -6.98 -18.35 19.58
CA GLY A 436 -6.51 -19.71 19.87
C GLY A 436 -5.57 -20.26 18.79
N PRO A 437 -5.59 -21.56 18.46
CA PRO A 437 -4.57 -22.21 17.62
C PRO A 437 -4.76 -21.92 16.11
N VAL A 438 -5.07 -20.68 15.75
CA VAL A 438 -5.19 -20.22 14.37
C VAL A 438 -3.95 -19.43 14.01
N ASP A 439 -3.26 -19.84 12.94
CA ASP A 439 -2.16 -19.05 12.37
C ASP A 439 -2.74 -18.00 11.42
N LEU A 440 -3.22 -16.90 12.02
CA LEU A 440 -3.85 -15.80 11.29
C LEU A 440 -2.92 -15.20 10.23
N ALA A 441 -1.62 -15.16 10.51
CA ALA A 441 -0.62 -14.67 9.58
C ALA A 441 -0.53 -15.57 8.34
N LEU A 442 -0.50 -16.90 8.52
CA LEU A 442 -0.49 -17.84 7.40
C LEU A 442 -1.79 -17.81 6.58
N GLU A 443 -2.95 -17.72 7.23
CA GLU A 443 -4.24 -17.59 6.55
C GLU A 443 -4.29 -16.31 5.71
N LEU A 444 -3.91 -15.17 6.32
CA LEU A 444 -3.91 -13.87 5.67
C LEU A 444 -2.90 -13.83 4.51
N GLN A 445 -1.70 -14.38 4.70
CA GLN A 445 -0.69 -14.53 3.65
C GLN A 445 -1.23 -15.34 2.45
N THR A 446 -1.95 -16.43 2.72
CA THR A 446 -2.55 -17.27 1.69
C THR A 446 -3.61 -16.49 0.91
N TRP A 447 -4.50 -15.80 1.63
CA TRP A 447 -5.55 -14.96 1.04
C TRP A 447 -4.94 -13.87 0.13
N CYS A 448 -3.97 -13.11 0.62
CA CYS A 448 -3.36 -12.01 -0.13
C CYS A 448 -2.53 -12.48 -1.32
N THR A 449 -1.84 -13.61 -1.18
CA THR A 449 -1.11 -14.22 -2.30
C THR A 449 -2.08 -14.60 -3.41
N GLY A 450 -3.18 -15.28 -3.07
CA GLY A 450 -4.23 -15.62 -4.03
C GLY A 450 -4.81 -14.37 -4.70
N PHE A 451 -5.18 -13.35 -3.93
CA PHE A 451 -5.68 -12.08 -4.47
C PHE A 451 -4.70 -11.42 -5.45
N ARG A 452 -3.39 -11.38 -5.12
CA ARG A 452 -2.36 -10.80 -5.98
C ARG A 452 -2.11 -11.61 -7.26
N ASP A 453 -2.31 -12.91 -7.19
CA ASP A 453 -2.23 -13.81 -8.34
C ASP A 453 -3.54 -13.80 -9.19
N GLY A 454 -4.49 -12.91 -8.86
CA GLY A 454 -5.73 -12.69 -9.60
C GLY A 454 -6.90 -13.57 -9.17
N ALA A 455 -6.76 -14.34 -8.09
CA ALA A 455 -7.90 -15.00 -7.47
C ALA A 455 -8.86 -13.95 -6.87
N LEU A 456 -10.12 -14.36 -6.69
CA LEU A 456 -11.16 -13.57 -6.03
C LEU A 456 -11.56 -14.27 -4.72
N PRO A 457 -10.68 -14.29 -3.70
CA PRO A 457 -11.02 -14.87 -2.42
C PRO A 457 -12.21 -14.11 -1.80
N ALA A 458 -13.02 -14.78 -0.99
CA ALA A 458 -14.27 -14.19 -0.54
C ALA A 458 -13.99 -13.07 0.47
N VAL A 459 -14.67 -11.93 0.32
CA VAL A 459 -14.56 -10.82 1.28
C VAL A 459 -15.07 -11.25 2.67
N ALA A 460 -16.01 -12.20 2.72
CA ALA A 460 -16.49 -12.78 3.96
C ALA A 460 -15.38 -13.46 4.79
N ASP A 461 -14.31 -13.94 4.14
CA ASP A 461 -13.15 -14.55 4.81
C ASP A 461 -12.39 -13.51 5.65
N LEU A 462 -12.58 -12.21 5.37
CA LEU A 462 -11.95 -11.12 6.11
C LEU A 462 -12.76 -10.70 7.35
N ALA A 463 -14.01 -11.11 7.46
CA ALA A 463 -14.89 -10.67 8.55
C ALA A 463 -14.39 -11.11 9.94
N GLN A 464 -13.54 -12.14 9.99
CA GLN A 464 -12.88 -12.57 11.23
C GLN A 464 -11.77 -11.63 11.69
N TYR A 465 -11.22 -10.78 10.80
CA TYR A 465 -10.19 -9.81 11.14
C TYR A 465 -10.83 -8.52 11.66
N ASN A 466 -11.40 -8.59 12.86
CA ASN A 466 -11.95 -7.47 13.61
C ASN A 466 -11.55 -7.64 15.07
N SER A 467 -10.32 -7.25 15.39
CA SER A 467 -9.75 -7.44 16.73
C SER A 467 -10.33 -6.47 17.76
N CYS A 468 -10.89 -5.35 17.31
CA CYS A 468 -11.51 -4.33 18.15
C CYS A 468 -13.01 -4.18 17.81
N PRO A 469 -13.88 -5.08 18.31
CA PRO A 469 -15.29 -5.16 17.90
C PRO A 469 -16.17 -4.02 18.45
N ALA A 470 -15.66 -3.21 19.38
CA ALA A 470 -16.38 -2.05 19.86
C ALA A 470 -16.12 -0.85 18.92
N PRO A 471 -17.16 -0.24 18.33
CA PRO A 471 -16.98 0.98 17.55
C PRO A 471 -16.43 2.09 18.46
N PRO A 472 -15.54 2.96 17.96
CA PRO A 472 -15.13 4.18 18.67
C PRO A 472 -16.32 5.01 19.17
N PRO A 473 -16.20 5.75 20.30
CA PRO A 473 -17.22 6.67 20.77
C PRO A 473 -17.69 7.63 19.67
N GLY A 474 -18.97 7.53 19.28
CA GLY A 474 -19.56 8.34 18.21
C GLY A 474 -19.76 7.61 16.87
N GLN A 475 -19.35 6.34 16.75
CA GLN A 475 -19.67 5.48 15.62
C GLN A 475 -20.84 4.51 15.95
N HIS A 476 -21.57 4.09 14.91
CA HIS A 476 -22.67 3.14 15.07
C HIS A 476 -22.13 1.72 15.25
N ALA A 477 -22.65 0.97 16.22
CA ALA A 477 -22.30 -0.44 16.48
C ALA A 477 -22.62 -1.43 15.35
N THR A 478 -23.05 -0.94 14.19
CA THR A 478 -23.52 -1.75 13.06
C THR A 478 -22.58 -1.72 11.86
N ASP A 479 -21.56 -0.85 11.84
CA ASP A 479 -20.59 -0.82 10.75
C ASP A 479 -19.53 -1.91 11.01
N PRO A 480 -19.42 -2.95 10.15
CA PRO A 480 -18.41 -3.97 10.33
C PRO A 480 -17.03 -3.35 10.12
N GLN A 481 -16.31 -3.17 11.23
CA GLN A 481 -14.92 -2.76 11.24
C GLN A 481 -14.08 -3.99 10.87
N ILE A 482 -13.24 -3.86 9.84
CA ILE A 482 -12.21 -4.84 9.53
C ILE A 482 -10.89 -4.16 9.89
N ASP A 483 -10.03 -4.88 10.59
CA ASP A 483 -8.66 -4.47 10.88
C ASP A 483 -7.98 -4.03 9.59
N ALA A 484 -7.00 -3.14 9.71
CA ALA A 484 -6.27 -2.60 8.57
C ALA A 484 -5.28 -3.64 7.97
N VAL A 485 -5.75 -4.87 7.67
CA VAL A 485 -4.96 -6.04 7.28
C VAL A 485 -4.25 -5.91 5.93
N PHE A 486 -4.53 -4.84 5.18
CA PHE A 486 -3.86 -4.52 3.93
C PHE A 486 -2.97 -3.27 4.02
N ASN A 487 -2.96 -2.64 5.19
CA ASN A 487 -2.29 -1.39 5.42
C ASN A 487 -0.78 -1.61 5.51
N MET A 488 -0.05 -0.72 4.84
CA MET A 488 1.40 -0.73 4.85
C MET A 488 2.01 -0.50 6.22
N MET A 489 1.29 0.16 7.13
CA MET A 489 1.74 0.42 8.50
C MET A 489 1.28 -0.64 9.51
N SER A 490 0.83 -1.81 9.06
CA SER A 490 0.52 -2.95 9.93
C SER A 490 1.62 -4.02 9.83
N TYR A 491 1.79 -4.83 10.88
CA TYR A 491 2.69 -6.00 10.87
C TYR A 491 2.02 -7.22 10.24
N VAL A 492 1.47 -7.03 9.05
CA VAL A 492 0.87 -8.10 8.26
C VAL A 492 1.91 -8.76 7.37
N PRO A 493 1.66 -10.01 6.93
CA PRO A 493 2.54 -10.68 5.98
C PRO A 493 2.79 -9.81 4.75
N PRO A 494 3.99 -9.84 4.15
CA PRO A 494 4.33 -8.90 3.08
C PRO A 494 3.48 -9.01 1.81
N ALA A 495 2.83 -10.16 1.59
CA ALA A 495 1.85 -10.28 0.50
C ALA A 495 0.65 -9.32 0.69
N CYS A 496 0.32 -8.97 1.92
CA CYS A 496 -0.83 -8.16 2.28
C CYS A 496 -0.55 -6.66 2.36
N VAL A 497 0.71 -6.26 2.50
CA VAL A 497 1.11 -4.84 2.47
C VAL A 497 0.84 -4.25 1.09
N MET A 498 -0.28 -3.53 0.94
CA MET A 498 -0.79 -3.12 -0.37
C MET A 498 -1.21 -1.65 -0.47
N LEU A 499 -1.57 -0.99 0.64
CA LEU A 499 -2.13 0.35 0.57
C LEU A 499 -1.80 1.22 1.79
N LEU A 500 -1.94 2.52 1.58
CA LEU A 500 -2.11 3.52 2.63
C LEU A 500 -3.51 4.12 2.49
N THR A 501 -4.11 4.49 3.61
CA THR A 501 -5.39 5.19 3.61
C THR A 501 -5.22 6.64 3.13
N PRO A 502 -6.30 7.29 2.68
CA PRO A 502 -6.29 8.71 2.37
C PRO A 502 -5.81 9.59 3.53
N GLY A 503 -6.21 9.29 4.76
CA GLY A 503 -5.77 9.99 5.96
C GLY A 503 -4.28 9.81 6.24
N GLN A 504 -3.73 8.60 6.05
CA GLN A 504 -2.30 8.36 6.13
C GLN A 504 -1.55 9.18 5.06
N VAL A 505 -2.02 9.20 3.81
CA VAL A 505 -1.40 10.03 2.76
C VAL A 505 -1.40 11.52 3.15
N ALA A 506 -2.51 12.04 3.69
CA ALA A 506 -2.60 13.42 4.15
C ALA A 506 -1.66 13.71 5.32
N ARG A 507 -1.54 12.78 6.28
CA ARG A 507 -0.60 12.87 7.41
C ARG A 507 0.85 12.90 6.94
N LEU A 508 1.22 11.99 6.06
CA LEU A 508 2.56 11.90 5.47
C LEU A 508 2.92 13.20 4.72
N GLN A 509 2.01 13.71 3.89
CA GLN A 509 2.21 14.99 3.18
C GLN A 509 2.39 16.17 4.13
N ARG A 510 1.57 16.22 5.20
CA ARG A 510 1.68 17.24 6.24
C ARG A 510 3.02 17.18 6.97
N ALA A 511 3.45 15.99 7.40
CA ALA A 511 4.71 15.78 8.09
C ALA A 511 5.91 16.20 7.22
N ILE A 512 5.89 15.87 5.93
CA ILE A 512 6.90 16.33 4.98
C ILE A 512 6.89 17.85 4.85
N GLN A 513 5.72 18.46 4.64
CA GLN A 513 5.63 19.90 4.45
C GLN A 513 6.09 20.69 5.69
N GLN A 514 5.71 20.22 6.88
CA GLN A 514 5.98 20.93 8.14
C GLN A 514 7.40 20.68 8.65
N HIS A 515 7.92 19.46 8.49
CA HIS A 515 9.15 19.05 9.14
C HIS A 515 10.26 18.70 8.16
N ARG A 516 9.96 18.42 6.89
CA ARG A 516 10.97 18.14 5.86
C ARG A 516 11.10 19.21 4.76
N PRO A 517 11.06 20.53 5.07
CA PRO A 517 11.07 21.57 4.05
C PRO A 517 12.38 21.62 3.25
N LEU A 518 13.52 21.23 3.83
CA LEU A 518 14.81 21.27 3.14
C LEU A 518 14.94 20.14 2.12
N MET A 519 14.39 18.96 2.39
CA MET A 519 14.28 17.85 1.44
C MET A 519 13.41 18.23 0.25
N MET A 520 12.29 18.91 0.50
CA MET A 520 11.43 19.42 -0.57
C MET A 520 12.14 20.50 -1.40
N ALA A 521 12.86 21.42 -0.76
CA ALA A 521 13.66 22.44 -1.46
C ALA A 521 14.78 21.81 -2.30
N ALA A 522 15.50 20.82 -1.76
CA ALA A 522 16.57 20.12 -2.46
C ALA A 522 16.07 19.29 -3.66
N TYR A 523 14.86 18.75 -3.57
CA TYR A 523 14.19 18.11 -4.70
C TYR A 523 13.82 19.12 -5.79
N ALA A 524 13.24 20.26 -5.41
CA ALA A 524 12.81 21.31 -6.35
C ALA A 524 13.96 22.03 -7.07
N ALA A 525 15.16 22.03 -6.49
CA ALA A 525 16.35 22.65 -7.07
C ALA A 525 17.03 21.82 -8.18
N LYS A 526 16.58 20.58 -8.41
CA LYS A 526 17.07 19.68 -9.47
C LYS A 526 16.11 19.67 -10.64
#